data_AF-A0A7M7NI86-F1
#
_entry.id   AF-A0A7M7NI86-F1
#
_cell.length_a   1.000
_cell.length_b   1.000
_cell.length_c   1.000
_cell.angle_alpha   90.00
_cell.angle_beta   90.00
_cell.angle_gamma   90.00
#
_symmetry.space_group_name_H-M   'P 1'
#
loop_
_entity.id
_entity.type
_entity.pdbx_description
1 polymer ?
#
loop_
_entity_poly.entity_id
_entity_poly.type
_entity_poly.pdbx_seq_one_letter_code
_entity_poly.pdbx_strand_id
1 'polypeptide(L)'
;MASSGGAEAVADSPTKLSKSERKLAKKQAKACHTLLKHDGIHTVTRPTPILLVANGGLGNGIQRSEIHTIFSTVGPVEDVVMLREKPYCFVKYGNTSLATSAMHRLHGHRLREGQGPSNVTLYLSFVESVPTDKPQSNVPPPGLVIIPDFIDECLEQKIIDSIEWASPSEIANQSLKHRKVKHHGYEFNYSSNNIDRDKPLPGGMPELYGQVINRIMETGHVQFKPDQLTINQYQPGQGIPPHVDTHSAFEDAIISLSLESQIVMEFTHPAGHQVPVVLPRRSLLVMTGEARYKWTHGITPKKTDIVPDPTSPDNLTLHQRGQRTSFTFRAVRRGPCDCKYPEQCDSQKSKAEVTAPPQVVYPKSDEEAAKLEAQQVHVVYNNIAQNFSGTRYKPWPKVVDFLNGLEPGSLVLDVGCGNGKYLGVNKNLHMPSRVKDSVHCCQPINGLQY
;
A
#
# COMPACT_ATOMS: atom_id res chain seq x y z
N MET A 1 10.21 -35.59 -75.59
CA MET A 1 9.69 -36.20 -74.34
C MET A 1 10.26 -35.41 -73.19
N ALA A 2 9.39 -34.73 -72.44
CA ALA A 2 9.76 -33.82 -71.35
C ALA A 2 10.14 -34.60 -70.09
N SER A 3 11.28 -34.27 -69.47
CA SER A 3 11.63 -34.72 -68.13
C SER A 3 11.19 -33.66 -67.11
N SER A 4 10.05 -33.91 -66.46
CA SER A 4 9.53 -33.10 -65.36
C SER A 4 10.30 -33.39 -64.07
N GLY A 5 10.93 -32.35 -63.51
CA GLY A 5 11.42 -32.35 -62.14
C GLY A 5 10.27 -32.35 -61.14
N GLY A 6 10.31 -33.26 -60.17
CA GLY A 6 9.45 -33.25 -59.00
C GLY A 6 10.21 -32.62 -57.83
N ALA A 7 9.86 -31.39 -57.48
CA ALA A 7 10.21 -30.81 -56.19
C ALA A 7 9.26 -31.41 -55.14
N GLU A 8 9.79 -32.22 -54.21
CA GLU A 8 9.04 -32.68 -53.04
C GLU A 8 8.82 -31.48 -52.10
N ALA A 9 7.57 -31.03 -52.03
CA ALA A 9 7.12 -30.13 -51.00
C ALA A 9 7.08 -30.88 -49.66
N VAL A 10 8.02 -30.56 -48.76
CA VAL A 10 7.96 -31.00 -47.36
C VAL A 10 6.79 -30.28 -46.70
N ALA A 11 5.66 -30.98 -46.60
CA ALA A 11 4.51 -30.52 -45.84
C ALA A 11 4.83 -30.58 -44.34
N ASP A 12 5.01 -29.42 -43.72
CA ASP A 12 5.18 -29.27 -42.27
C ASP A 12 3.85 -29.64 -41.58
N SER A 13 3.79 -30.86 -41.05
CA SER A 13 2.64 -31.36 -40.32
C SER A 13 2.53 -30.65 -38.95
N PRO A 14 1.36 -30.11 -38.56
CA PRO A 14 1.23 -29.40 -37.29
C PRO A 14 1.45 -30.38 -36.14
N THR A 15 2.56 -30.21 -35.44
CA THR A 15 2.93 -31.01 -34.27
C THR A 15 1.82 -30.90 -33.23
N LYS A 16 1.20 -32.03 -32.88
CA LYS A 16 0.13 -32.09 -31.88
C LYS A 16 0.69 -31.67 -30.52
N LEU A 17 0.33 -30.47 -30.06
CA LEU A 17 0.65 -29.97 -28.72
C LEU A 17 0.28 -31.01 -27.65
N SER A 18 1.21 -31.27 -26.73
CA SER A 18 1.02 -32.09 -25.53
C SER A 18 -0.05 -31.51 -24.61
N LYS A 19 -0.57 -32.32 -23.67
CA LYS A 19 -1.57 -31.85 -22.68
C LYS A 19 -1.06 -30.67 -21.85
N SER A 20 0.23 -30.66 -21.50
CA SER A 20 0.87 -29.56 -20.78
C SER A 20 0.94 -28.28 -21.61
N GLU A 21 1.35 -28.38 -22.88
CA GLU A 21 1.44 -27.23 -23.80
C GLU A 21 0.05 -26.64 -24.08
N ARG A 22 -0.99 -27.47 -24.29
CA ARG A 22 -2.37 -26.99 -24.45
C ARG A 22 -2.88 -26.25 -23.22
N LYS A 23 -2.55 -26.74 -22.02
CA LYS A 23 -2.92 -26.10 -20.74
C LYS A 23 -2.21 -24.75 -20.58
N LEU A 24 -0.95 -24.68 -20.98
CA LEU A 24 -0.13 -23.47 -20.94
C LEU A 24 -0.67 -22.40 -21.91
N ALA A 25 -0.92 -22.78 -23.17
CA ALA A 25 -1.52 -21.92 -24.19
C ALA A 25 -2.90 -21.39 -23.78
N LYS A 26 -3.77 -22.23 -23.18
CA LYS A 26 -5.07 -21.80 -22.67
C LYS A 26 -4.94 -20.75 -21.55
N LYS A 27 -3.96 -20.90 -20.67
CA LYS A 27 -3.72 -19.94 -19.58
C LYS A 27 -3.11 -18.64 -20.08
N GLN A 28 -2.18 -18.70 -21.03
CA GLN A 28 -1.64 -17.54 -21.73
C GLN A 28 -2.76 -16.77 -22.44
N ALA A 29 -3.60 -17.45 -23.23
CA ALA A 29 -4.73 -16.83 -23.91
C ALA A 29 -5.71 -16.15 -22.94
N LYS A 30 -5.98 -16.77 -21.78
CA LYS A 30 -6.78 -16.16 -20.70
C LYS A 30 -6.12 -14.92 -20.13
N ALA A 31 -4.81 -14.96 -19.89
CA ALA A 31 -4.05 -13.80 -19.42
C ALA A 31 -4.10 -12.65 -20.45
N CYS A 32 -3.78 -12.92 -21.73
CA CYS A 32 -3.87 -11.93 -22.81
C CYS A 32 -5.27 -11.32 -22.91
N HIS A 33 -6.32 -12.14 -22.86
CA HIS A 33 -7.70 -11.64 -22.91
C HIS A 33 -8.03 -10.73 -21.72
N THR A 34 -7.53 -11.07 -20.52
CA THR A 34 -7.75 -10.27 -19.31
C THR A 34 -7.03 -8.92 -19.42
N LEU A 35 -5.77 -8.93 -19.87
CA LEU A 35 -4.94 -7.74 -20.07
C LEU A 35 -5.51 -6.81 -21.13
N LEU A 36 -5.94 -7.36 -22.26
CA LEU A 36 -6.60 -6.59 -23.33
C LEU A 36 -7.89 -5.94 -22.82
N LYS A 37 -8.73 -6.72 -22.14
CA LYS A 37 -10.04 -6.26 -21.68
C LYS A 37 -9.96 -5.19 -20.60
N HIS A 38 -9.01 -5.29 -19.68
CA HIS A 38 -8.96 -4.44 -18.49
C HIS A 38 -7.92 -3.32 -18.56
N ASP A 39 -6.84 -3.51 -19.32
CA ASP A 39 -5.72 -2.58 -19.38
C ASP A 39 -5.41 -2.09 -20.80
N GLY A 40 -6.16 -2.55 -21.82
CA GLY A 40 -5.96 -2.14 -23.22
C GLY A 40 -4.64 -2.62 -23.84
N ILE A 41 -3.98 -3.61 -23.23
CA ILE A 41 -2.69 -4.11 -23.71
C ILE A 41 -2.91 -5.13 -24.82
N HIS A 42 -2.41 -4.81 -26.01
CA HIS A 42 -2.46 -5.69 -27.18
C HIS A 42 -1.19 -6.56 -27.23
N THR A 43 -1.38 -7.87 -27.21
CA THR A 43 -0.30 -8.83 -27.45
C THR A 43 -0.21 -9.18 -28.93
N VAL A 44 1.00 -9.34 -29.45
CA VAL A 44 1.25 -9.70 -30.85
C VAL A 44 1.86 -11.11 -30.96
N THR A 45 1.64 -11.74 -32.11
CA THR A 45 2.24 -13.05 -32.42
C THR A 45 3.64 -12.91 -33.04
N ARG A 46 3.90 -11.79 -33.72
CA ARG A 46 5.22 -11.50 -34.27
C ARG A 46 6.24 -11.26 -33.15
N PRO A 47 7.48 -11.79 -33.24
CA PRO A 47 8.51 -11.50 -32.27
C PRO A 47 8.82 -10.01 -32.17
N THR A 48 8.92 -9.50 -30.95
CA THR A 48 9.36 -8.14 -30.61
C THR A 48 10.43 -8.21 -29.53
N PRO A 49 11.26 -7.17 -29.32
CA PRO A 49 12.23 -7.13 -28.23
C PRO A 49 11.58 -7.01 -26.83
N ILE A 50 10.26 -6.83 -26.74
CA ILE A 50 9.54 -6.55 -25.49
C ILE A 50 8.60 -7.71 -25.17
N LEU A 51 8.77 -8.27 -23.98
CA LEU A 51 7.95 -9.33 -23.44
C LEU A 51 7.07 -8.80 -22.32
N LEU A 52 5.76 -9.03 -22.43
CA LEU A 52 4.87 -8.99 -21.29
C LEU A 52 5.04 -10.27 -20.47
N VAL A 53 5.22 -10.12 -19.17
CA VAL A 53 5.41 -11.21 -18.21
C VAL A 53 4.20 -11.26 -17.28
N ALA A 54 3.18 -12.02 -17.66
CA ALA A 54 2.02 -12.22 -16.82
C ALA A 54 2.39 -13.00 -15.56
N ASN A 55 1.80 -12.59 -14.45
CA ASN A 55 2.10 -12.99 -13.07
C ASN A 55 3.42 -12.48 -12.49
N GLY A 56 4.29 -11.85 -13.28
CA GLY A 56 5.59 -11.36 -12.86
C GLY A 56 5.60 -9.95 -12.25
N GLY A 57 4.44 -9.37 -11.96
CA GLY A 57 4.33 -7.98 -11.49
C GLY A 57 4.21 -7.81 -9.97
N LEU A 58 4.30 -6.56 -9.54
CA LEU A 58 4.23 -6.15 -8.12
C LEU A 58 2.92 -6.58 -7.45
N GLY A 59 1.80 -6.57 -8.18
CA GLY A 59 0.49 -7.01 -7.68
C GLY A 59 0.44 -8.48 -7.27
N ASN A 60 1.40 -9.29 -7.74
CA ASN A 60 1.57 -10.70 -7.36
C ASN A 60 2.69 -10.92 -6.33
N GLY A 61 3.26 -9.85 -5.76
CA GLY A 61 4.31 -9.97 -4.75
C GLY A 61 5.69 -10.32 -5.34
N ILE A 62 5.94 -9.99 -6.62
CA ILE A 62 7.22 -10.26 -7.30
C ILE A 62 8.09 -9.00 -7.33
N GLN A 63 9.35 -9.11 -6.94
CA GLN A 63 10.33 -8.01 -6.98
C GLN A 63 10.95 -7.85 -8.37
N ARG A 64 11.42 -6.63 -8.68
CA ARG A 64 12.11 -6.34 -9.94
C ARG A 64 13.37 -7.18 -10.13
N SER A 65 14.15 -7.35 -9.06
CA SER A 65 15.37 -8.16 -9.04
C SER A 65 15.12 -9.64 -9.35
N GLU A 66 13.99 -10.21 -8.91
CA GLU A 66 13.63 -11.60 -9.22
C GLU A 66 13.42 -11.81 -10.73
N ILE A 67 12.68 -10.90 -11.37
CA ILE A 67 12.48 -10.93 -12.83
C ILE A 67 13.80 -10.68 -13.56
N HIS A 68 14.52 -9.63 -13.17
CA HIS A 68 15.80 -9.29 -13.80
C HIS A 68 16.78 -10.46 -13.75
N THR A 69 16.94 -11.11 -12.60
CA THR A 69 17.86 -12.25 -12.42
C THR A 69 17.51 -13.40 -13.35
N ILE A 70 16.24 -13.76 -13.46
CA ILE A 70 15.80 -14.91 -14.26
C ILE A 70 15.94 -14.62 -15.76
N PHE A 71 15.53 -13.43 -16.19
CA PHE A 71 15.64 -13.05 -17.61
C PHE A 71 17.10 -12.81 -18.03
N SER A 72 17.98 -12.45 -17.09
CA SER A 72 19.43 -12.36 -17.32
C SER A 72 20.09 -13.71 -17.63
N THR A 73 19.46 -14.84 -17.28
CA THR A 73 19.96 -16.19 -17.64
C THR A 73 19.85 -16.53 -19.14
N VAL A 74 19.11 -15.70 -19.89
CA VAL A 74 18.96 -15.81 -21.34
C VAL A 74 19.93 -14.89 -22.06
N GLY A 75 20.16 -13.69 -21.51
CA GLY A 75 21.06 -12.68 -22.06
C GLY A 75 20.90 -11.34 -21.34
N PRO A 76 21.66 -10.31 -21.73
CA PRO A 76 21.60 -8.99 -21.10
C PRO A 76 20.22 -8.36 -21.26
N VAL A 77 19.60 -8.00 -20.14
CA VAL A 77 18.30 -7.32 -20.09
C VAL A 77 18.54 -5.80 -20.16
N GLU A 78 17.82 -5.12 -21.06
CA GLU A 78 17.90 -3.67 -21.20
C GLU A 78 17.08 -2.99 -20.09
N ASP A 79 15.86 -3.47 -19.86
CA ASP A 79 15.02 -2.95 -18.78
C ASP A 79 13.98 -3.99 -18.31
N VAL A 80 13.53 -3.81 -17.06
CA VAL A 80 12.39 -4.49 -16.46
C VAL A 80 11.44 -3.43 -15.92
N VAL A 81 10.33 -3.23 -16.63
CA VAL A 81 9.32 -2.23 -16.27
C VAL A 81 8.24 -2.86 -15.40
N MET A 82 8.16 -2.39 -14.16
CA MET A 82 7.18 -2.81 -13.17
C MET A 82 6.10 -1.74 -13.02
N LEU A 83 4.85 -2.10 -13.26
CA LEU A 83 3.71 -1.20 -13.08
C LEU A 83 3.10 -1.34 -11.68
N ARG A 84 2.68 -0.22 -11.10
CA ARG A 84 2.07 -0.17 -9.75
C ARG A 84 0.85 -1.09 -9.65
N GLU A 85 0.86 -1.97 -8.65
CA GLU A 85 -0.24 -2.90 -8.32
C GLU A 85 -0.70 -3.82 -9.46
N LYS A 86 0.05 -3.91 -10.57
CA LYS A 86 -0.29 -4.80 -11.67
C LYS A 86 0.27 -6.20 -11.43
N PRO A 87 -0.48 -7.26 -11.76
CA PRO A 87 -0.01 -8.64 -11.63
C PRO A 87 0.90 -9.05 -12.81
N TYR A 88 1.47 -8.11 -13.55
CA TYR A 88 2.35 -8.36 -14.69
C TYR A 88 3.40 -7.24 -14.79
N CYS A 89 4.46 -7.51 -15.54
CA CYS A 89 5.53 -6.55 -15.84
C CYS A 89 5.99 -6.72 -17.28
N PHE A 90 6.95 -5.90 -17.70
CA PHE A 90 7.53 -5.94 -19.04
C PHE A 90 9.04 -6.14 -18.94
N VAL A 91 9.60 -6.95 -19.83
CA VAL A 91 11.04 -7.13 -19.97
C VAL A 91 11.43 -6.72 -21.38
N LYS A 92 12.44 -5.86 -21.49
CA LYS A 92 12.99 -5.40 -22.76
C LYS A 92 14.40 -5.96 -22.94
N TYR A 93 14.64 -6.56 -24.10
CA TYR A 93 15.97 -6.95 -24.57
C TYR A 93 16.44 -5.99 -25.66
N GLY A 94 17.76 -5.87 -25.84
CA GLY A 94 18.33 -5.06 -26.93
C GLY A 94 18.09 -5.63 -28.34
N ASN A 95 17.59 -6.87 -28.45
CA ASN A 95 17.25 -7.47 -29.75
C ASN A 95 16.11 -8.50 -29.63
N THR A 96 15.44 -8.75 -30.75
CA THR A 96 14.31 -9.68 -30.85
C THR A 96 14.72 -11.15 -30.65
N SER A 97 15.95 -11.53 -31.00
CA SER A 97 16.43 -12.91 -30.87
C SER A 97 16.47 -13.36 -29.41
N LEU A 98 17.01 -12.53 -28.51
CA LEU A 98 17.03 -12.78 -27.07
C LEU A 98 15.62 -12.87 -26.49
N ALA A 99 14.70 -11.99 -26.90
CA ALA A 99 13.30 -12.05 -26.49
C ALA A 99 12.61 -13.34 -26.96
N THR A 100 12.91 -13.82 -28.17
CA THR A 100 12.41 -15.12 -28.66
C THR A 100 12.99 -16.28 -27.86
N SER A 101 14.30 -16.26 -27.55
CA SER A 101 14.92 -17.28 -26.69
C SER A 101 14.32 -17.28 -25.28
N ALA A 102 14.03 -16.10 -24.72
CA ALA A 102 13.38 -15.98 -23.41
C ALA A 102 11.93 -16.48 -23.45
N MET A 103 11.18 -16.17 -24.51
CA MET A 103 9.85 -16.75 -24.74
C MET A 103 9.90 -18.28 -24.73
N HIS A 104 10.85 -18.90 -25.44
CA HIS A 104 10.94 -20.36 -25.50
C HIS A 104 11.40 -21.00 -24.17
N ARG A 105 12.32 -20.36 -23.43
CA ARG A 105 12.93 -20.93 -22.22
C ARG A 105 12.14 -20.64 -20.94
N LEU A 106 11.51 -19.47 -20.85
CA LEU A 106 10.93 -18.97 -19.61
C LEU A 106 9.38 -18.95 -19.63
N HIS A 107 8.74 -19.25 -20.76
CA HIS A 107 7.29 -19.36 -20.82
C HIS A 107 6.82 -20.59 -20.03
N GLY A 108 5.98 -20.38 -19.01
CA GLY A 108 5.58 -21.42 -18.07
C GLY A 108 6.57 -21.66 -16.91
N HIS A 109 7.64 -20.87 -16.82
CA HIS A 109 8.62 -20.96 -15.72
C HIS A 109 7.96 -20.70 -14.37
N ARG A 110 8.40 -21.41 -13.33
CA ARG A 110 7.87 -21.32 -11.97
C ARG A 110 8.86 -20.62 -11.05
N LEU A 111 8.48 -19.42 -10.61
CA LEU A 111 9.21 -18.72 -9.56
C LEU A 111 9.09 -19.45 -8.23
N ARG A 112 10.20 -19.45 -7.48
CA ARG A 112 10.31 -19.94 -6.09
C ARG A 112 9.98 -21.43 -5.93
N GLU A 113 10.16 -22.21 -6.99
CA GLU A 113 9.92 -23.65 -6.97
C GLU A 113 10.77 -24.33 -5.88
N GLY A 114 10.10 -25.01 -4.95
CA GLY A 114 10.75 -25.68 -3.80
C GLY A 114 10.89 -24.82 -2.53
N GLN A 115 10.51 -23.54 -2.55
CA GLN A 115 10.66 -22.61 -1.40
C GLN A 115 9.34 -22.31 -0.65
N GLY A 116 8.32 -23.16 -0.78
CA GLY A 116 7.06 -23.07 -0.01
C GLY A 116 5.79 -22.96 -0.88
N PRO A 117 4.64 -22.54 -0.30
CA PRO A 117 3.31 -22.67 -0.93
C PRO A 117 2.96 -21.64 -2.02
N SER A 118 3.88 -20.74 -2.37
CA SER A 118 3.63 -19.60 -3.27
C SER A 118 4.43 -19.68 -4.57
N ASN A 119 4.23 -20.76 -5.33
CA ASN A 119 4.79 -20.90 -6.67
C ASN A 119 4.03 -20.01 -7.65
N VAL A 120 4.74 -19.13 -8.36
CA VAL A 120 4.15 -18.25 -9.36
C VAL A 120 4.61 -18.69 -10.74
N THR A 121 3.68 -19.07 -11.61
CA THR A 121 3.98 -19.44 -13.00
C THR A 121 3.92 -18.21 -13.90
N LEU A 122 5.00 -17.95 -14.63
CA LEU A 122 5.09 -16.85 -15.59
C LEU A 122 4.49 -17.25 -16.94
N TYR A 123 3.70 -16.37 -17.54
CA TYR A 123 3.21 -16.54 -18.91
C TYR A 123 3.64 -15.34 -19.74
N LEU A 124 4.36 -15.62 -20.81
CA LEU A 124 5.01 -14.61 -21.64
C LEU A 124 4.22 -14.36 -22.91
N SER A 125 4.19 -13.10 -23.37
CA SER A 125 3.61 -12.71 -24.66
C SER A 125 4.39 -11.54 -25.26
N PHE A 126 4.51 -11.45 -26.59
CA PHE A 126 5.13 -10.29 -27.23
C PHE A 126 4.19 -9.08 -27.22
N VAL A 127 4.76 -7.89 -27.08
CA VAL A 127 4.03 -6.61 -27.16
C VAL A 127 4.83 -5.59 -27.98
N GLU A 128 4.16 -4.60 -28.55
CA GLU A 128 4.82 -3.56 -29.37
C GLU A 128 5.42 -2.42 -28.54
N SER A 129 4.79 -2.11 -27.41
CA SER A 129 5.18 -1.00 -26.56
C SER A 129 4.91 -1.32 -25.09
N VAL A 130 5.65 -0.66 -24.21
CA VAL A 130 5.39 -0.66 -22.77
C VAL A 130 4.40 0.46 -22.46
N PRO A 131 3.30 0.21 -21.73
CA PRO A 131 2.43 1.27 -21.22
C PRO A 131 3.22 2.18 -20.27
N THR A 132 3.05 3.48 -20.40
CA THR A 132 3.55 4.44 -19.40
C THR A 132 2.69 4.33 -18.13
N ASP A 133 3.34 4.14 -16.98
CA ASP A 133 2.64 4.27 -15.71
C ASP A 133 2.16 5.72 -15.57
N LYS A 134 0.96 5.92 -15.02
CA LYS A 134 0.45 7.28 -14.83
C LYS A 134 1.33 7.95 -13.76
N PRO A 135 1.89 9.14 -14.02
CA PRO A 135 2.69 9.82 -13.01
C PRO A 135 1.79 10.13 -11.81
N GLN A 136 2.08 9.51 -10.67
CA GLN A 136 1.55 9.99 -9.39
C GLN A 136 2.27 11.30 -9.07
N SER A 137 1.58 12.25 -8.46
CA SER A 137 2.24 13.45 -7.94
C SER A 137 3.28 13.02 -6.92
N ASN A 138 4.55 13.08 -7.31
CA ASN A 138 5.69 12.81 -6.45
C ASN A 138 6.14 14.07 -5.70
N VAL A 139 5.42 15.19 -5.86
CA VAL A 139 5.74 16.43 -5.17
C VAL A 139 5.36 16.26 -3.70
N PRO A 140 6.32 16.30 -2.77
CA PRO A 140 6.03 16.19 -1.35
C PRO A 140 5.21 17.40 -0.87
N PRO A 141 4.43 17.25 0.21
CA PRO A 141 3.73 18.37 0.84
C PRO A 141 4.67 19.55 1.15
N PRO A 142 4.26 20.80 0.92
CA PRO A 142 5.07 21.97 1.29
C PRO A 142 5.42 21.96 2.78
N GLY A 143 6.71 22.14 3.10
CA GLY A 143 7.22 22.09 4.48
C GLY A 143 7.61 20.69 4.98
N LEU A 144 7.58 19.68 4.10
CA LEU A 144 8.10 18.35 4.38
C LEU A 144 9.56 18.23 3.91
N VAL A 145 10.45 17.80 4.81
CA VAL A 145 11.88 17.59 4.53
C VAL A 145 12.28 16.21 5.04
N ILE A 146 13.12 15.51 4.27
CA ILE A 146 13.74 14.23 4.68
C ILE A 146 15.25 14.38 4.62
N ILE A 147 15.91 14.08 5.73
CA ILE A 147 17.36 14.05 5.84
C ILE A 147 17.79 12.58 5.91
N PRO A 148 18.32 12.01 4.82
CA PRO A 148 18.84 10.64 4.84
C PRO A 148 20.10 10.54 5.71
N ASP A 149 20.37 9.34 6.24
CA ASP A 149 21.55 9.04 7.06
C ASP A 149 21.85 10.08 8.15
N PHE A 150 20.79 10.61 8.78
CA PHE A 150 20.86 11.62 9.83
C PHE A 150 21.61 11.12 11.07
N ILE A 151 21.54 9.81 11.31
CA ILE A 151 22.39 9.12 12.29
C ILE A 151 23.17 8.01 11.59
N ASP A 152 24.31 7.64 12.18
CA ASP A 152 25.06 6.46 11.76
C ASP A 152 24.51 5.17 12.41
N GLU A 153 25.02 4.03 11.98
CA GLU A 153 24.60 2.70 12.46
C GLU A 153 24.95 2.47 13.94
N CYS A 154 26.05 3.07 14.42
CA CYS A 154 26.46 2.93 15.81
C CYS A 154 25.48 3.65 16.74
N LEU A 155 25.08 4.87 16.39
CA LEU A 155 24.11 5.66 17.13
C LEU A 155 22.71 5.04 17.02
N GLU A 156 22.32 4.53 15.85
CA GLU A 156 21.07 3.75 15.68
C GLU A 156 21.01 2.59 16.69
N GLN A 157 22.06 1.78 16.76
CA GLN A 157 22.11 0.64 17.69
C GLN A 157 22.03 1.09 19.15
N LYS A 158 22.78 2.11 19.54
CA LYS A 158 22.72 2.67 20.91
C LYS A 158 21.32 3.16 21.29
N ILE A 159 20.62 3.82 20.36
CA ILE A 159 19.25 4.28 20.58
C ILE A 159 18.32 3.09 20.79
N ILE A 160 18.42 2.06 19.94
CA ILE A 160 17.59 0.84 20.03
C ILE A 160 17.82 0.12 21.37
N ASP A 161 19.08 -0.05 21.77
CA ASP A 161 19.46 -0.75 23.01
C ASP A 161 19.01 0.00 24.27
N SER A 162 18.86 1.33 24.20
CA SER A 162 18.37 2.14 25.33
C SER A 162 16.85 2.06 25.56
N ILE A 163 16.09 1.41 24.68
CA ILE A 163 14.63 1.36 24.79
C ILE A 163 14.21 0.33 25.84
N GLU A 164 13.93 0.80 27.04
CA GLU A 164 13.30 -0.02 28.07
C GLU A 164 11.80 -0.14 27.81
N TRP A 165 11.36 -1.24 27.20
CA TRP A 165 9.94 -1.52 27.02
C TRP A 165 9.29 -1.92 28.36
N ALA A 166 8.08 -1.41 28.60
CA ALA A 166 7.27 -1.82 29.75
C ALA A 166 7.04 -3.34 29.74
N SER A 167 6.96 -3.92 30.93
CA SER A 167 6.71 -5.35 31.10
C SER A 167 5.33 -5.73 30.54
N PRO A 168 5.12 -6.99 30.09
CA PRO A 168 3.82 -7.44 29.59
C PRO A 168 2.65 -7.20 30.56
N SER A 169 2.91 -7.19 31.86
CA SER A 169 1.93 -6.87 32.93
C SER A 169 1.47 -5.42 32.94
N GLU A 170 2.30 -4.47 32.51
CA GLU A 170 1.98 -3.03 32.46
C GLU A 170 1.26 -2.65 31.16
N ILE A 171 1.55 -3.37 30.06
CA ILE A 171 0.97 -3.15 28.73
C ILE A 171 -0.53 -3.50 28.68
N ALA A 172 -1.01 -4.41 29.52
CA ALA A 172 -2.42 -4.82 29.56
C ALA A 172 -3.40 -3.67 29.83
N ASN A 173 -2.93 -2.58 30.43
CA ASN A 173 -3.73 -1.39 30.77
C ASN A 173 -3.61 -0.22 29.76
N GLN A 174 -2.81 -0.36 28.69
CA GLN A 174 -2.65 0.70 27.68
C GLN A 174 -3.42 0.37 26.39
N SER A 175 -4.29 1.30 25.96
CA SER A 175 -5.40 1.03 25.02
C SER A 175 -5.00 0.80 23.54
N LEU A 176 -3.72 0.62 23.22
CA LEU A 176 -3.25 0.45 21.83
C LEU A 176 -2.93 -1.00 21.52
N LYS A 177 -3.97 -1.75 21.11
CA LYS A 177 -3.90 -3.20 20.82
C LYS A 177 -2.95 -3.63 19.69
N HIS A 178 -2.32 -2.70 18.97
CA HIS A 178 -1.67 -2.99 17.69
C HIS A 178 -0.22 -2.48 17.52
N ARG A 179 0.40 -1.80 18.49
CA ARG A 179 1.82 -1.41 18.43
C ARG A 179 2.35 -1.09 19.84
N LYS A 180 3.66 -1.25 20.07
CA LYS A 180 4.27 -0.80 21.33
C LYS A 180 4.51 0.70 21.28
N VAL A 181 4.20 1.40 22.36
CA VAL A 181 4.42 2.84 22.47
C VAL A 181 5.06 3.19 23.80
N LYS A 182 5.99 4.15 23.79
CA LYS A 182 6.59 4.75 24.98
C LYS A 182 6.68 6.27 24.83
N HIS A 183 6.58 7.00 25.94
CA HIS A 183 6.66 8.46 25.96
C HIS A 183 7.78 8.95 26.87
N HIS A 184 8.37 10.09 26.52
CA HIS A 184 9.31 10.85 27.36
C HIS A 184 8.93 12.34 27.32
N GLY A 185 9.22 13.05 28.41
CA GLY A 185 8.84 14.44 28.61
C GLY A 185 7.37 14.61 29.02
N TYR A 186 6.44 14.24 28.14
CA TYR A 186 5.00 14.31 28.40
C TYR A 186 4.30 13.05 27.88
N GLU A 187 3.30 12.56 28.62
CA GLU A 187 2.44 11.47 28.16
C GLU A 187 1.44 11.98 27.12
N PHE A 188 1.33 11.27 26.01
CA PHE A 188 0.29 11.55 25.01
C PHE A 188 -0.97 10.76 25.32
N ASN A 189 -2.04 11.48 25.67
CA ASN A 189 -3.32 10.88 25.97
C ASN A 189 -4.11 10.63 24.68
N TYR A 190 -4.25 9.35 24.30
CA TYR A 190 -4.95 8.92 23.09
C TYR A 190 -6.47 9.08 23.14
N SER A 191 -7.07 9.24 24.33
CA SER A 191 -8.52 9.48 24.45
C SER A 191 -8.89 10.92 24.09
N SER A 192 -8.05 11.88 24.46
CA SER A 192 -8.21 13.30 24.14
C SER A 192 -7.37 13.76 22.95
N ASN A 193 -6.48 12.89 22.43
CA ASN A 193 -5.43 13.23 21.47
C ASN A 193 -4.63 14.46 21.90
N ASN A 194 -4.33 14.61 23.19
CA ASN A 194 -3.64 15.79 23.72
C ASN A 194 -2.66 15.39 24.82
N ILE A 195 -1.97 16.37 25.38
CA ILE A 195 -1.04 16.23 26.50
C ILE A 195 -1.53 17.05 27.69
N ASP A 196 -1.27 16.55 28.89
CA ASP A 196 -1.47 17.30 30.13
C ASP A 196 -0.20 18.12 30.42
N ARG A 197 -0.24 19.43 30.18
CA ARG A 197 0.92 20.33 30.30
C ARG A 197 1.37 20.50 31.75
N ASP A 198 0.48 20.24 32.70
CA ASP A 198 0.74 20.39 34.13
C ASP A 198 1.34 19.11 34.73
N LYS A 199 1.46 18.03 33.93
CA LYS A 199 1.97 16.73 34.37
C LYS A 199 3.07 16.19 33.45
N PRO A 200 4.27 16.77 33.46
CA PRO A 200 5.41 16.16 32.78
C PRO A 200 5.74 14.79 33.37
N LEU A 201 6.19 13.86 32.53
CA LEU A 201 6.63 12.53 32.95
C LEU A 201 7.92 12.61 33.78
N PRO A 202 8.05 11.80 34.85
CA PRO A 202 9.28 11.73 35.62
C PRO A 202 10.44 11.23 34.76
N GLY A 203 11.65 11.71 35.03
CA GLY A 203 12.87 11.35 34.29
C GLY A 203 13.14 12.19 33.04
N GLY A 204 12.20 13.03 32.60
CA GLY A 204 12.42 13.99 31.53
C GLY A 204 12.86 13.34 30.21
N MET A 205 13.75 14.03 29.48
CA MET A 205 14.34 13.51 28.24
C MET A 205 15.71 12.88 28.54
N PRO A 206 15.92 11.59 28.26
CA PRO A 206 17.22 10.93 28.40
C PRO A 206 18.34 11.64 27.64
N GLU A 207 19.56 11.62 28.19
CA GLU A 207 20.73 12.31 27.63
C GLU A 207 21.03 11.90 26.19
N LEU A 208 20.95 10.59 25.89
CA LEU A 208 21.15 10.07 24.53
C LEU A 208 20.18 10.70 23.52
N TYR A 209 18.92 10.90 23.91
CA TYR A 209 17.92 11.55 23.05
C TYR A 209 18.12 13.06 23.00
N GLY A 210 18.70 13.66 24.06
CA GLY A 210 19.19 15.03 24.07
C GLY A 210 20.25 15.29 22.99
N GLN A 211 21.17 14.34 22.77
CA GLN A 211 22.17 14.44 21.68
C GLN A 211 21.49 14.45 20.30
N VAL A 212 20.47 13.60 20.10
CA VAL A 212 19.67 13.59 18.87
C VAL A 212 18.92 14.91 18.69
N ILE A 213 18.33 15.45 19.76
CA ILE A 213 17.64 16.75 19.75
C ILE A 213 18.58 17.89 19.37
N ASN A 214 19.81 17.93 19.91
CA ASN A 214 20.78 18.96 19.54
C ASN A 214 21.11 18.89 18.04
N ARG A 215 21.34 17.68 17.50
CA ARG A 215 21.52 17.50 16.05
C ARG A 215 20.30 17.94 15.24
N ILE A 216 19.07 17.68 15.72
CA ILE A 216 17.84 18.15 15.08
C ILE A 216 17.82 19.68 15.00
N MET A 217 18.18 20.35 16.09
CA MET A 217 18.25 21.82 16.12
C MET A 217 19.32 22.37 15.18
N GLU A 218 20.48 21.72 15.09
CA GLU A 218 21.58 22.08 14.19
C GLU A 218 21.20 22.03 12.70
N THR A 219 20.15 21.29 12.33
CA THR A 219 19.67 21.27 10.94
C THR A 219 19.11 22.61 10.46
N GLY A 220 18.71 23.50 11.39
CA GLY A 220 18.07 24.77 11.06
C GLY A 220 16.61 24.67 10.58
N HIS A 221 16.05 23.46 10.49
CA HIS A 221 14.65 23.26 10.09
C HIS A 221 13.64 23.40 11.24
N VAL A 222 14.11 23.45 12.48
CA VAL A 222 13.29 23.42 13.69
C VAL A 222 13.54 24.67 14.53
N GLN A 223 12.48 25.40 14.87
CA GLN A 223 12.55 26.63 15.66
C GLN A 223 12.51 26.38 17.18
N PHE A 224 11.66 25.45 17.61
CA PHE A 224 11.41 25.15 19.02
C PHE A 224 12.07 23.84 19.41
N LYS A 225 12.86 23.86 20.49
CA LYS A 225 13.51 22.65 21.01
C LYS A 225 12.45 21.63 21.45
N PRO A 226 12.45 20.41 20.89
CA PRO A 226 11.55 19.36 21.33
C PRO A 226 11.74 19.00 22.80
N ASP A 227 10.63 18.89 23.52
CA ASP A 227 10.52 18.49 24.92
C ASP A 227 9.55 17.32 25.14
N GLN A 228 8.93 16.81 24.07
CA GLN A 228 8.09 15.62 24.07
C GLN A 228 8.60 14.61 23.02
N LEU A 229 8.74 13.34 23.41
CA LEU A 229 9.10 12.24 22.52
C LEU A 229 8.08 11.08 22.61
N THR A 230 7.64 10.57 21.45
CA THR A 230 6.84 9.34 21.33
C THR A 230 7.63 8.29 20.54
N ILE A 231 7.90 7.15 21.15
CA ILE A 231 8.53 5.99 20.50
C ILE A 231 7.44 5.04 20.06
N ASN A 232 7.36 4.70 18.78
CA ASN A 232 6.43 3.71 18.24
C ASN A 232 7.20 2.56 17.60
N GLN A 233 6.86 1.31 17.92
CA GLN A 233 7.41 0.14 17.24
C GLN A 233 6.33 -0.62 16.48
N TYR A 234 6.59 -0.83 15.18
CA TYR A 234 5.70 -1.47 14.22
C TYR A 234 6.30 -2.80 13.77
N GLN A 235 5.48 -3.86 13.85
CA GLN A 235 5.76 -5.14 13.21
C GLN A 235 5.21 -5.17 11.77
N PRO A 236 5.74 -6.03 10.87
CA PRO A 236 5.23 -6.16 9.51
C PRO A 236 3.71 -6.42 9.48
N GLY A 237 2.97 -5.54 8.79
CA GLY A 237 1.50 -5.58 8.74
C GLY A 237 0.80 -4.64 9.71
N GLN A 238 1.52 -4.02 10.67
CA GLN A 238 0.98 -2.96 11.52
C GLN A 238 1.13 -1.59 10.83
N GLY A 239 0.40 -0.60 11.35
CA GLY A 239 0.36 0.74 10.80
C GLY A 239 -0.26 1.75 11.77
N ILE A 240 -0.49 2.96 11.27
CA ILE A 240 -1.20 4.01 11.98
C ILE A 240 -2.21 4.67 11.01
N PRO A 241 -3.49 4.83 11.40
CA PRO A 241 -4.46 5.50 10.56
C PRO A 241 -4.02 6.91 10.16
N PRO A 242 -4.46 7.43 9.00
CA PRO A 242 -4.24 8.82 8.62
C PRO A 242 -4.77 9.78 9.69
N HIS A 243 -3.92 10.70 10.14
CA HIS A 243 -4.27 11.72 11.13
C HIS A 243 -3.41 12.98 10.95
N VAL A 244 -3.81 14.05 11.63
CA VAL A 244 -3.02 15.26 11.85
C VAL A 244 -2.78 15.33 13.35
N ASP A 245 -1.54 15.51 13.84
CA ASP A 245 -1.40 15.68 15.29
C ASP A 245 -1.98 17.03 15.71
N THR A 246 -2.61 17.01 16.88
CA THR A 246 -3.35 18.12 17.48
C THR A 246 -2.56 19.43 17.44
N HIS A 247 -3.20 20.48 16.93
CA HIS A 247 -2.58 21.77 16.68
C HIS A 247 -2.33 22.52 17.98
N SER A 248 -3.25 22.41 18.95
CA SER A 248 -3.08 23.01 20.28
C SER A 248 -1.97 22.36 21.10
N ALA A 249 -1.65 21.09 20.85
CA ALA A 249 -0.74 20.31 21.70
C ALA A 249 0.73 20.65 21.43
N PHE A 250 1.10 20.86 20.17
CA PHE A 250 2.50 20.99 19.76
C PHE A 250 2.75 22.17 18.84
N GLU A 251 4.01 22.61 18.84
CA GLU A 251 4.51 23.62 17.92
C GLU A 251 4.51 23.15 16.45
N ASP A 252 4.98 24.01 15.56
CA ASP A 252 4.95 23.78 14.11
C ASP A 252 5.75 22.54 13.68
N ALA A 253 6.95 22.36 14.23
CA ALA A 253 7.80 21.25 13.82
C ALA A 253 7.40 19.92 14.47
N ILE A 254 7.18 18.90 13.64
CA ILE A 254 7.07 17.50 14.07
C ILE A 254 8.13 16.70 13.36
N ILE A 255 8.96 16.05 14.16
CA ILE A 255 10.15 15.37 13.67
C ILE A 255 10.01 13.88 13.93
N SER A 256 10.25 13.03 12.93
CA SER A 256 10.22 11.58 13.08
C SER A 256 11.53 10.95 12.59
N LEU A 257 12.31 10.40 13.51
CA LEU A 257 13.49 9.61 13.22
C LEU A 257 13.07 8.15 12.99
N SER A 258 13.45 7.58 11.85
CA SER A 258 13.12 6.20 11.45
C SER A 258 14.29 5.25 11.68
N LEU A 259 14.08 4.14 12.39
CA LEU A 259 15.11 3.16 12.75
C LEU A 259 14.73 1.74 12.30
N GLU A 260 15.72 0.84 12.24
CA GLU A 260 15.64 -0.59 11.94
C GLU A 260 15.21 -0.97 10.51
N SER A 261 14.11 -0.40 10.01
CA SER A 261 13.55 -0.71 8.70
C SER A 261 12.90 0.51 8.05
N GLN A 262 13.00 0.57 6.72
CA GLN A 262 12.31 1.56 5.91
C GLN A 262 10.79 1.34 5.98
N ILE A 263 10.02 2.41 5.76
CA ILE A 263 8.58 2.32 5.55
C ILE A 263 8.08 3.38 4.57
N VAL A 264 6.94 3.15 3.95
CA VAL A 264 6.19 4.21 3.25
C VAL A 264 5.15 4.82 4.19
N MET A 265 5.21 6.14 4.34
CA MET A 265 4.20 6.96 5.00
C MET A 265 3.36 7.67 3.94
N GLU A 266 2.04 7.56 4.05
CA GLU A 266 1.09 8.14 3.11
C GLU A 266 0.68 9.53 3.60
N PHE A 267 0.90 10.55 2.78
CA PHE A 267 0.41 11.92 3.02
C PHE A 267 -0.82 12.17 2.17
N THR A 268 -1.92 12.58 2.78
CA THR A 268 -3.18 12.86 2.06
C THR A 268 -3.63 14.29 2.30
N HIS A 269 -3.75 15.07 1.22
CA HIS A 269 -4.30 16.41 1.22
C HIS A 269 -5.84 16.34 1.26
N PRO A 270 -6.53 17.27 1.93
CA PRO A 270 -8.00 17.31 1.96
C PRO A 270 -8.68 17.34 0.58
N ALA A 271 -8.00 17.86 -0.45
CA ALA A 271 -8.49 17.84 -1.84
C ALA A 271 -8.39 16.46 -2.54
N GLY A 272 -7.99 15.39 -1.82
CA GLY A 272 -7.93 14.03 -2.34
C GLY A 272 -6.58 13.61 -2.94
N HIS A 273 -5.59 14.49 -2.97
CA HIS A 273 -4.23 14.14 -3.44
C HIS A 273 -3.52 13.29 -2.39
N GLN A 274 -2.96 12.15 -2.82
CA GLN A 274 -2.18 11.27 -1.97
C GLN A 274 -0.74 11.15 -2.48
N VAL A 275 0.22 11.36 -1.59
CA VAL A 275 1.66 11.31 -1.86
C VAL A 275 2.31 10.27 -0.94
N PRO A 276 2.73 9.10 -1.46
CA PRO A 276 3.48 8.12 -0.71
C PRO A 276 4.93 8.60 -0.55
N VAL A 277 5.39 8.69 0.69
CA VAL A 277 6.73 9.16 1.04
C VAL A 277 7.52 8.00 1.64
N VAL A 278 8.65 7.66 1.03
CA VAL A 278 9.57 6.66 1.55
C VAL A 278 10.36 7.27 2.71
N LEU A 279 10.37 6.60 3.85
CA LEU A 279 11.15 6.95 5.04
C LEU A 279 12.23 5.88 5.23
N PRO A 280 13.46 6.11 4.73
CA PRO A 280 14.57 5.19 4.89
C PRO A 280 14.94 4.98 6.36
N ARG A 281 15.64 3.89 6.65
CA ARG A 281 16.29 3.70 7.94
C ARG A 281 17.32 4.82 8.19
N ARG A 282 17.51 5.20 9.46
CA ARG A 282 18.36 6.31 9.94
C ARG A 282 18.02 7.69 9.38
N SER A 283 16.85 7.85 8.75
CA SER A 283 16.43 9.14 8.20
C SER A 283 15.61 9.94 9.19
N LEU A 284 15.75 11.26 9.10
CA LEU A 284 14.93 12.23 9.82
C LEU A 284 13.87 12.82 8.90
N LEU A 285 12.60 12.61 9.21
CA LEU A 285 11.49 13.33 8.61
C LEU A 285 11.20 14.58 9.44
N VAL A 286 11.10 15.74 8.82
CA VAL A 286 10.67 16.99 9.45
C VAL A 286 9.43 17.50 8.72
N MET A 287 8.35 17.70 9.47
CA MET A 287 7.09 18.27 8.98
C MET A 287 6.89 19.64 9.62
N THR A 288 6.76 20.67 8.80
CA THR A 288 6.48 22.06 9.19
C THR A 288 5.40 22.64 8.27
N GLY A 289 4.77 23.74 8.69
CA GLY A 289 3.81 24.48 7.88
C GLY A 289 2.67 23.60 7.34
N GLU A 290 2.49 23.59 6.03
CA GLU A 290 1.36 22.88 5.41
C GLU A 290 1.39 21.36 5.66
N ALA A 291 2.57 20.74 5.50
CA ALA A 291 2.77 19.31 5.71
C ALA A 291 2.36 18.86 7.12
N ARG A 292 2.59 19.72 8.12
CA ARG A 292 2.22 19.49 9.51
C ARG A 292 0.72 19.68 9.76
N TYR A 293 0.17 20.81 9.33
CA TYR A 293 -1.12 21.30 9.82
C TYR A 293 -2.31 20.96 8.92
N LYS A 294 -2.07 20.69 7.64
CA LYS A 294 -3.14 20.49 6.66
C LYS A 294 -3.20 19.07 6.14
N TRP A 295 -2.04 18.47 5.92
CA TRP A 295 -1.93 17.11 5.39
C TRP A 295 -2.10 16.09 6.50
N THR A 296 -2.93 15.08 6.25
CA THR A 296 -2.94 13.89 7.11
C THR A 296 -1.76 13.00 6.75
N HIS A 297 -1.19 12.32 7.74
CA HIS A 297 -0.14 11.33 7.52
C HIS A 297 -0.50 10.01 8.20
N GLY A 298 -0.14 8.89 7.57
CA GLY A 298 -0.46 7.57 8.06
C GLY A 298 0.46 6.48 7.52
N ILE A 299 0.43 5.31 8.14
CA ILE A 299 1.15 4.13 7.67
C ILE A 299 0.10 3.05 7.44
N THR A 300 -0.13 2.68 6.18
CA THR A 300 -1.11 1.65 5.83
C THR A 300 -0.67 0.29 6.39
N PRO A 301 -1.56 -0.48 7.06
CA PRO A 301 -1.27 -1.83 7.55
C PRO A 301 -1.05 -2.84 6.41
N LYS A 302 0.20 -2.97 5.95
CA LYS A 302 0.63 -3.91 4.91
C LYS A 302 2.02 -4.47 5.22
N LYS A 303 2.39 -5.56 4.55
CA LYS A 303 3.68 -6.24 4.73
C LYS A 303 4.74 -5.83 3.70
N THR A 304 4.31 -5.22 2.60
CA THR A 304 5.15 -4.81 1.48
C THR A 304 4.82 -3.40 1.03
N ASP A 305 5.83 -2.66 0.62
CA ASP A 305 5.71 -1.35 -0.01
C ASP A 305 6.12 -1.43 -1.48
N ILE A 306 5.47 -0.63 -2.33
CA ILE A 306 5.93 -0.37 -3.71
C ILE A 306 6.78 0.90 -3.63
N VAL A 307 8.04 0.80 -4.02
CA VAL A 307 9.04 1.89 -3.91
C VAL A 307 9.84 2.01 -5.20
N PRO A 308 10.48 3.17 -5.47
CA PRO A 308 11.46 3.28 -6.54
C PRO A 308 12.57 2.23 -6.39
N ASP A 309 13.02 1.67 -7.51
CA ASP A 309 14.11 0.70 -7.51
C ASP A 309 15.45 1.42 -7.23
N PRO A 310 16.26 0.97 -6.25
CA PRO A 310 17.52 1.63 -5.90
C PRO A 310 18.54 1.69 -7.05
N THR A 311 18.45 0.78 -8.02
CA THR A 311 19.36 0.70 -9.18
C THR A 311 18.79 1.39 -10.43
N SER A 312 17.50 1.70 -10.42
CA SER A 312 16.79 2.33 -11.53
C SER A 312 15.61 3.15 -10.99
N PRO A 313 15.84 4.40 -10.54
CA PRO A 313 14.81 5.20 -9.85
C PRO A 313 13.52 5.45 -10.66
N ASP A 314 13.59 5.39 -11.99
CA ASP A 314 12.43 5.49 -12.88
C ASP A 314 11.54 4.23 -12.89
N ASN A 315 12.00 3.16 -12.26
CA ASN A 315 11.30 1.88 -12.13
C ASN A 315 10.86 1.64 -10.69
N LEU A 316 9.90 0.72 -10.53
CA LEU A 316 9.34 0.33 -9.24
C LEU A 316 9.80 -1.08 -8.84
N THR A 317 9.84 -1.33 -7.53
CA THR A 317 10.07 -2.65 -6.95
C THR A 317 9.26 -2.83 -5.66
N LEU A 318 9.25 -4.04 -5.12
CA LEU A 318 8.65 -4.34 -3.83
C LEU A 318 9.71 -4.33 -2.73
N HIS A 319 9.43 -3.61 -1.65
CA HIS A 319 10.19 -3.66 -0.42
C HIS A 319 9.41 -4.44 0.64
N GLN A 320 10.03 -5.47 1.24
CA GLN A 320 9.46 -6.20 2.38
C GLN A 320 9.69 -5.40 3.66
N ARG A 321 8.62 -5.12 4.40
CA ARG A 321 8.73 -4.41 5.68
C ARG A 321 9.36 -5.31 6.74
N GLY A 322 10.32 -4.74 7.47
CA GLY A 322 10.84 -5.32 8.71
C GLY A 322 10.15 -4.74 9.94
N GLN A 323 10.67 -5.08 11.12
CA GLN A 323 10.38 -4.33 12.34
C GLN A 323 10.92 -2.91 12.18
N ARG A 324 10.10 -1.92 12.51
CA ARG A 324 10.48 -0.50 12.46
C ARG A 324 10.17 0.17 13.79
N THR A 325 11.13 0.88 14.34
CA THR A 325 10.91 1.80 15.45
C THR A 325 11.05 3.24 14.98
N SER A 326 10.16 4.12 15.43
CA SER A 326 10.25 5.55 15.15
C SER A 326 10.20 6.38 16.41
N PHE A 327 11.04 7.40 16.45
CA PHE A 327 11.11 8.40 17.50
C PHE A 327 10.52 9.70 16.98
N THR A 328 9.34 10.07 17.48
CA THR A 328 8.65 11.30 17.09
C THR A 328 8.87 12.37 18.15
N PHE A 329 9.66 13.39 17.80
CA PHE A 329 10.00 14.53 18.66
C PHE A 329 9.09 15.73 18.34
N ARG A 330 8.61 16.39 19.39
CA ARG A 330 7.74 17.56 19.31
C ARG A 330 8.08 18.55 20.42
N ALA A 331 7.85 19.83 20.16
CA ALA A 331 7.85 20.85 21.21
C ALA A 331 6.41 21.12 21.66
N VAL A 332 6.16 21.10 22.96
CA VAL A 332 4.84 21.36 23.56
C VAL A 332 4.45 22.82 23.38
N ARG A 333 3.28 23.05 22.81
CA ARG A 333 2.71 24.39 22.66
C ARG A 333 2.05 24.82 23.97
N ARG A 334 2.36 26.05 24.44
CA ARG A 334 1.81 26.62 25.68
C ARG A 334 0.57 27.52 25.49
N GLY A 335 0.37 28.07 24.29
CA GLY A 335 -0.78 28.90 23.93
C GLY A 335 -1.77 28.22 22.99
N PRO A 336 -2.88 28.88 22.62
CA PRO A 336 -3.72 28.41 21.52
C PRO A 336 -2.95 28.45 20.20
N CYS A 337 -3.31 27.57 19.25
CA CYS A 337 -2.75 27.61 17.90
C CYS A 337 -3.51 28.60 17.01
N ASP A 338 -2.78 29.41 16.26
CA ASP A 338 -3.25 30.46 15.34
C ASP A 338 -2.76 30.24 13.89
N CYS A 339 -2.45 28.98 13.53
CA CYS A 339 -1.99 28.61 12.20
C CYS A 339 -2.94 29.04 11.07
N LYS A 340 -2.44 29.05 9.82
CA LYS A 340 -3.20 29.43 8.61
C LYS A 340 -4.25 28.39 8.16
N TYR A 341 -4.53 27.37 8.96
CA TYR A 341 -5.35 26.21 8.59
C TYR A 341 -6.49 25.98 9.61
N PRO A 342 -7.45 26.92 9.74
CA PRO A 342 -8.51 26.86 10.75
C PRO A 342 -9.40 25.61 10.61
N GLU A 343 -9.61 25.12 9.38
CA GLU A 343 -10.43 23.94 9.08
C GLU A 343 -9.89 22.62 9.67
N GLN A 344 -8.63 22.57 10.10
CA GLN A 344 -8.03 21.42 10.78
C GLN A 344 -7.63 21.74 12.23
N CYS A 345 -7.62 23.01 12.61
CA CYS A 345 -7.07 23.48 13.88
C CYS A 345 -8.09 23.41 15.02
N ASP A 346 -7.87 22.51 15.98
CA ASP A 346 -8.70 22.35 17.18
C ASP A 346 -8.78 23.61 18.06
N SER A 347 -7.75 24.48 18.05
CA SER A 347 -7.80 25.76 18.77
C SER A 347 -8.68 26.83 18.10
N GLN A 348 -8.84 26.76 16.77
CA GLN A 348 -9.54 27.78 15.97
C GLN A 348 -10.92 27.33 15.53
N LYS A 349 -11.15 26.02 15.44
CA LYS A 349 -12.48 25.42 15.42
C LYS A 349 -13.16 25.84 16.71
N SER A 350 -13.91 26.93 16.61
CA SER A 350 -14.40 27.67 17.75
C SER A 350 -15.19 26.79 18.72
N LYS A 351 -15.12 27.20 19.99
CA LYS A 351 -16.10 26.98 21.06
C LYS A 351 -17.57 27.24 20.67
N ALA A 352 -17.91 27.55 19.41
CA ALA A 352 -19.28 27.70 18.92
C ALA A 352 -20.03 26.37 18.73
N GLU A 353 -19.33 25.22 18.68
CA GLU A 353 -19.99 23.90 18.56
C GLU A 353 -20.02 23.09 19.88
N VAL A 354 -19.37 23.54 20.96
CA VAL A 354 -19.18 22.73 22.19
C VAL A 354 -20.19 23.04 23.30
N THR A 355 -20.95 24.15 23.24
CA THR A 355 -22.00 24.47 24.24
C THR A 355 -23.41 24.02 23.85
N ALA A 356 -23.59 23.39 22.70
CA ALA A 356 -24.80 22.63 22.41
C ALA A 356 -24.40 21.16 22.23
N PRO A 357 -25.14 20.19 22.78
CA PRO A 357 -24.98 18.80 22.35
C PRO A 357 -25.04 18.77 20.82
N PRO A 358 -24.25 17.92 20.13
CA PRO A 358 -24.22 17.90 18.68
C PRO A 358 -25.66 17.86 18.19
N GLN A 359 -26.11 18.97 17.60
CA GLN A 359 -27.42 18.99 16.99
C GLN A 359 -27.28 18.03 15.82
N VAL A 360 -27.77 16.81 16.01
CA VAL A 360 -27.93 15.86 14.92
C VAL A 360 -28.92 16.57 13.99
N VAL A 361 -28.37 17.20 12.95
CA VAL A 361 -29.18 17.82 11.90
C VAL A 361 -29.75 16.66 11.13
N TYR A 362 -30.92 16.20 11.57
CA TYR A 362 -31.67 15.23 10.80
C TYR A 362 -32.08 15.89 9.49
N PRO A 363 -31.84 15.23 8.35
CA PRO A 363 -32.34 15.72 7.07
C PRO A 363 -33.85 15.91 7.19
N LYS A 364 -34.34 17.10 6.78
CA LYS A 364 -35.76 17.48 6.89
C LYS A 364 -36.59 16.96 5.72
N SER A 365 -35.93 16.32 4.75
CA SER A 365 -36.53 15.72 3.56
C SER A 365 -35.68 14.55 3.06
N ASP A 366 -36.31 13.66 2.28
CA ASP A 366 -35.62 12.55 1.62
C ASP A 366 -34.51 13.04 0.66
N GLU A 367 -34.68 14.21 0.04
CA GLU A 367 -33.66 14.81 -0.83
C GLU A 367 -32.44 15.30 -0.06
N GLU A 368 -32.64 15.89 1.12
CA GLU A 368 -31.53 16.24 2.02
C GLU A 368 -30.82 14.99 2.55
N ALA A 369 -31.59 13.94 2.88
CA ALA A 369 -31.04 12.67 3.34
C ALA A 369 -30.18 12.00 2.27
N ALA A 370 -30.68 11.93 1.04
CA ALA A 370 -29.94 11.37 -0.10
C ALA A 370 -28.67 12.17 -0.42
N LYS A 371 -28.72 13.51 -0.34
CA LYS A 371 -27.53 14.36 -0.52
C LYS A 371 -26.50 14.14 0.58
N LEU A 372 -26.95 14.05 1.83
CA LEU A 372 -26.07 13.79 2.98
C LEU A 372 -25.43 12.39 2.87
N GLU A 373 -26.21 11.37 2.50
CA GLU A 373 -25.73 10.01 2.25
C GLU A 373 -24.73 9.98 1.09
N ALA A 374 -25.01 10.68 -0.02
CA ALA A 374 -24.09 10.81 -1.15
C ALA A 374 -22.72 11.37 -0.72
N GLN A 375 -22.71 12.42 0.10
CA GLN A 375 -21.48 13.08 0.50
C GLN A 375 -20.73 12.34 1.62
N GLN A 376 -21.44 11.84 2.63
CA GLN A 376 -20.83 11.30 3.85
C GLN A 376 -20.65 9.78 3.80
N VAL A 377 -21.48 9.08 3.03
CA VAL A 377 -21.38 7.61 2.87
C VAL A 377 -20.76 7.28 1.52
N HIS A 378 -21.40 7.67 0.40
CA HIS A 378 -20.95 7.23 -0.92
C HIS A 378 -19.56 7.75 -1.29
N VAL A 379 -19.31 9.06 -1.19
CA VAL A 379 -18.00 9.65 -1.50
C VAL A 379 -16.92 9.08 -0.58
N VAL A 380 -17.19 8.97 0.73
CA VAL A 380 -16.23 8.41 1.69
C VAL A 380 -15.90 6.95 1.35
N TYR A 381 -16.92 6.11 1.14
CA TYR A 381 -16.72 4.70 0.80
C TYR A 381 -15.98 4.54 -0.54
N ASN A 382 -16.32 5.34 -1.55
CA ASN A 382 -15.64 5.31 -2.85
C ASN A 382 -14.16 5.72 -2.73
N ASN A 383 -13.87 6.76 -1.94
CA ASN A 383 -12.50 7.24 -1.73
C ASN A 383 -11.63 6.21 -0.99
N ILE A 384 -12.20 5.44 -0.06
CA ILE A 384 -11.47 4.41 0.69
C ILE A 384 -11.54 3.02 0.03
N ALA A 385 -12.37 2.80 -0.98
CA ALA A 385 -12.65 1.49 -1.55
C ALA A 385 -11.40 0.76 -2.06
N GLN A 386 -10.49 1.48 -2.74
CA GLN A 386 -9.24 0.90 -3.26
C GLN A 386 -8.33 0.45 -2.10
N ASN A 387 -8.12 1.30 -1.10
CA ASN A 387 -7.33 1.00 0.09
C ASN A 387 -7.97 -0.14 0.94
N PHE A 388 -9.29 -0.14 1.07
CA PHE A 388 -10.04 -1.19 1.77
C PHE A 388 -9.94 -2.54 1.05
N SER A 389 -10.00 -2.54 -0.28
CA SER A 389 -9.82 -3.72 -1.13
C SER A 389 -8.40 -4.29 -1.02
N GLY A 390 -7.38 -3.43 -1.06
CA GLY A 390 -5.97 -3.84 -1.00
C GLY A 390 -5.52 -4.44 0.34
N THR A 391 -6.14 -4.04 1.45
CA THR A 391 -5.75 -4.50 2.80
C THR A 391 -6.35 -5.85 3.21
N ARG A 392 -7.37 -6.36 2.51
CA ARG A 392 -8.20 -7.49 2.96
C ARG A 392 -8.27 -8.67 1.99
N TYR A 393 -7.21 -8.97 1.27
CA TYR A 393 -7.15 -10.04 0.27
C TYR A 393 -7.34 -11.48 0.82
N LYS A 394 -7.02 -11.73 2.10
CA LYS A 394 -7.25 -13.06 2.71
C LYS A 394 -8.68 -13.22 3.21
N PRO A 395 -9.36 -14.34 2.88
CA PRO A 395 -10.60 -14.74 3.53
C PRO A 395 -10.40 -14.90 5.04
N TRP A 396 -11.38 -14.48 5.83
CA TRP A 396 -11.34 -14.71 7.28
C TRP A 396 -11.65 -16.17 7.60
N PRO A 397 -10.86 -16.84 8.46
CA PRO A 397 -11.01 -18.27 8.74
C PRO A 397 -12.44 -18.67 9.13
N LYS A 398 -13.08 -17.94 10.05
CA LYS A 398 -14.46 -18.24 10.47
C LYS A 398 -15.50 -18.15 9.34
N VAL A 399 -15.29 -17.24 8.39
CA VAL A 399 -16.19 -17.11 7.22
C VAL A 399 -15.92 -18.25 6.24
N VAL A 400 -14.66 -18.66 6.09
CA VAL A 400 -14.29 -19.85 5.31
C VAL A 400 -14.91 -21.11 5.90
N ASP A 401 -14.82 -21.29 7.22
CA ASP A 401 -15.40 -22.44 7.92
C ASP A 401 -16.93 -22.47 7.76
N PHE A 402 -17.58 -21.32 7.91
CA PHE A 402 -19.02 -21.18 7.64
C PHE A 402 -19.36 -21.60 6.20
N LEU A 403 -18.66 -21.05 5.20
CA LEU A 403 -18.92 -21.38 3.79
C LEU A 403 -18.62 -22.85 3.46
N ASN A 404 -17.62 -23.45 4.08
CA ASN A 404 -17.31 -24.87 3.90
C ASN A 404 -18.29 -25.80 4.63
N GLY A 405 -18.95 -25.32 5.69
CA GLY A 405 -19.98 -26.05 6.44
C GLY A 405 -21.36 -26.02 5.81
N LEU A 406 -21.56 -25.28 4.72
CA LEU A 406 -22.84 -25.23 4.00
C LEU A 406 -23.02 -26.46 3.10
N GLU A 407 -24.25 -26.95 3.03
CA GLU A 407 -24.63 -28.08 2.18
C GLU A 407 -24.35 -27.79 0.69
N PRO A 408 -23.86 -28.79 -0.08
CA PRO A 408 -23.68 -28.66 -1.52
C PRO A 408 -24.95 -28.17 -2.24
N GLY A 409 -24.80 -27.21 -3.16
CA GLY A 409 -25.90 -26.60 -3.90
C GLY A 409 -26.55 -25.40 -3.21
N SER A 410 -26.14 -25.07 -1.98
CA SER A 410 -26.65 -23.88 -1.28
C SER A 410 -26.38 -22.59 -2.08
N LEU A 411 -27.40 -21.72 -2.14
CA LEU A 411 -27.33 -20.39 -2.73
C LEU A 411 -26.82 -19.40 -1.69
N VAL A 412 -25.71 -18.71 -1.96
CA VAL A 412 -25.13 -17.73 -1.04
C VAL A 412 -24.92 -16.39 -1.73
N LEU A 413 -25.51 -15.35 -1.16
CA LEU A 413 -25.36 -13.97 -1.61
C LEU A 413 -24.38 -13.22 -0.68
N ASP A 414 -23.25 -12.79 -1.23
CA ASP A 414 -22.26 -11.97 -0.52
C ASP A 414 -22.52 -10.49 -0.80
N VAL A 415 -23.35 -9.86 0.03
CA VAL A 415 -23.74 -8.45 -0.10
C VAL A 415 -22.61 -7.56 0.42
N GLY A 416 -22.16 -6.59 -0.40
CA GLY A 416 -21.00 -5.78 -0.06
C GLY A 416 -19.68 -6.55 -0.16
N CYS A 417 -19.61 -7.57 -1.01
CA CYS A 417 -18.45 -8.48 -1.18
C CYS A 417 -17.11 -7.80 -1.53
N GLY A 418 -17.11 -6.51 -1.86
CA GLY A 418 -15.91 -5.74 -2.18
C GLY A 418 -15.13 -6.37 -3.33
N ASN A 419 -13.95 -6.94 -3.03
CA ASN A 419 -13.09 -7.61 -4.01
C ASN A 419 -13.49 -9.07 -4.33
N GLY A 420 -14.55 -9.58 -3.70
CA GLY A 420 -15.04 -10.93 -3.94
C GLY A 420 -14.15 -12.04 -3.38
N LYS A 421 -13.33 -11.77 -2.36
CA LYS A 421 -12.38 -12.76 -1.79
C LYS A 421 -13.03 -14.06 -1.29
N TYR A 422 -14.33 -14.05 -1.00
CA TYR A 422 -15.07 -15.22 -0.56
C TYR A 422 -15.68 -16.03 -1.72
N LEU A 423 -15.70 -15.46 -2.93
CA LEU A 423 -16.19 -16.13 -4.12
C LEU A 423 -15.25 -17.29 -4.48
N GLY A 424 -15.80 -18.50 -4.53
CA GLY A 424 -15.05 -19.70 -4.89
C GLY A 424 -14.24 -20.34 -3.74
N VAL A 425 -14.44 -19.88 -2.50
CA VAL A 425 -13.92 -20.58 -1.30
C VAL A 425 -14.45 -22.02 -1.24
N ASN A 426 -15.76 -22.20 -1.47
CA ASN A 426 -16.39 -23.50 -1.61
C ASN A 426 -17.02 -23.62 -3.01
N LYS A 427 -16.50 -24.54 -3.83
CA LYS A 427 -16.94 -24.74 -5.22
C LYS A 427 -18.29 -25.44 -5.34
N ASN A 428 -18.78 -26.00 -4.25
CA ASN A 428 -20.07 -26.67 -4.20
C ASN A 428 -21.23 -25.71 -3.94
N LEU A 429 -20.96 -24.43 -3.66
CA LEU A 429 -21.97 -23.40 -3.46
C LEU A 429 -22.29 -22.66 -4.75
N HIS A 430 -23.54 -22.23 -4.89
CA HIS A 430 -23.93 -21.28 -5.93
C HIS A 430 -23.79 -19.85 -5.40
N MET A 431 -22.73 -19.16 -5.81
CA MET A 431 -22.48 -17.76 -5.44
C MET A 431 -22.54 -16.87 -6.69
N PRO A 432 -23.65 -16.14 -6.94
CA PRO A 432 -23.75 -15.27 -8.10
C PRO A 432 -22.70 -14.15 -8.03
N SER A 433 -21.99 -13.93 -9.13
CA SER A 433 -20.92 -12.94 -9.21
C SER A 433 -21.49 -11.56 -9.55
N ARG A 434 -21.32 -10.58 -8.64
CA ARG A 434 -21.63 -9.13 -8.75
C ARG A 434 -23.11 -8.73 -8.67
N VAL A 435 -23.46 -8.05 -7.57
CA VAL A 435 -24.40 -6.92 -7.58
C VAL A 435 -23.54 -5.65 -7.54
N LYS A 436 -23.66 -4.80 -8.56
CA LYS A 436 -22.74 -3.68 -8.81
C LYS A 436 -22.87 -2.52 -7.81
N ASP A 437 -23.97 -2.44 -7.08
CA ASP A 437 -24.24 -1.34 -6.18
C ASP A 437 -24.94 -1.86 -4.93
N SER A 438 -24.44 -1.51 -3.74
CA SER A 438 -24.98 -1.92 -2.45
C SER A 438 -26.40 -1.39 -2.18
N VAL A 439 -26.93 -0.49 -3.02
CA VAL A 439 -28.20 0.23 -2.80
C VAL A 439 -29.40 -0.43 -3.51
N HIS A 440 -29.20 -1.26 -4.53
CA HIS A 440 -30.32 -1.86 -5.28
C HIS A 440 -30.85 -3.18 -4.69
N CYS A 441 -30.26 -3.70 -3.62
CA CYS A 441 -30.66 -4.98 -3.03
C CYS A 441 -31.99 -4.93 -2.24
N CYS A 442 -32.51 -3.73 -1.97
CA CYS A 442 -33.69 -3.51 -1.12
C CYS A 442 -34.94 -3.02 -1.86
N GLN A 443 -35.05 -3.19 -3.19
CA GLN A 443 -36.34 -2.99 -3.86
C GLN A 443 -37.19 -4.26 -3.75
N PRO A 444 -38.50 -4.15 -3.43
CA PRO A 444 -39.38 -5.30 -3.42
C PRO A 444 -39.42 -5.92 -4.82
N ILE A 445 -39.31 -7.25 -4.87
CA ILE A 445 -39.51 -8.03 -6.08
C ILE A 445 -40.99 -7.93 -6.45
N ASN A 446 -41.36 -6.89 -7.19
CA ASN A 446 -42.67 -6.83 -7.85
C ASN A 446 -42.63 -7.78 -9.04
N GLY A 447 -43.09 -9.02 -8.85
CA GLY A 447 -43.15 -9.97 -9.96
C GLY A 447 -43.47 -11.44 -9.65
N LEU A 448 -43.94 -11.78 -8.45
CA LEU A 448 -44.49 -13.11 -8.18
C LEU A 448 -45.97 -12.96 -7.85
N GLN A 449 -46.82 -13.10 -8.88
CA GLN A 449 -48.21 -13.49 -8.67
C GLN A 449 -48.21 -14.96 -8.21
N TYR A 450 -49.00 -15.21 -7.16
CA TYR A 450 -49.18 -16.49 -6.48
C TYR A 450 -49.59 -17.63 -7.42
#